data_AF-A0A432EQT4-F1
#
_entry.id   AF-A0A432EQT4-F1
#
_cell.length_a   1.000
_cell.length_b   1.000
_cell.length_c   1.000
_cell.angle_alpha   90.00
_cell.angle_beta   90.00
_cell.angle_gamma   90.00
#
_symmetry.space_group_name_H-M   'P 1'
#
loop_
_entity.id
_entity.type
_entity.pdbx_description
1 polymer ?
#
loop_
_entity_poly.entity_id
_entity_poly.type
_entity_poly.pdbx_seq_one_letter_code
_entity_poly.pdbx_strand_id
1 'polypeptide(L)'
;MRIDHLDHLVLTVADIDATCRFYSEALGMEVVEFGEGRKALRFGRQKINLHEVGHEFEPKSARPTPGSTDLCLITTDLLSDVIVHLESCSVGIEKGPVERTGATGPIMSVYIRDPDGNLIELSNSPSHSLAGPR
;
A
#
# COMPACT_ATOMS: atom_id res chain seq x y z
N MET A 1 -24.71 14.49 -2.63
CA MET A 1 -23.49 13.95 -3.28
C MET A 1 -23.24 12.56 -2.71
N ARG A 2 -22.94 11.56 -3.55
CA ARG A 2 -22.66 10.17 -3.12
C ARG A 2 -21.33 9.74 -3.73
N ILE A 3 -20.38 9.35 -2.88
CA ILE A 3 -19.07 8.82 -3.28
C ILE A 3 -19.17 7.29 -3.39
N ASP A 4 -18.45 6.69 -4.34
CA ASP A 4 -18.48 5.25 -4.58
C ASP A 4 -17.28 4.54 -3.93
N HIS A 5 -16.05 4.89 -4.33
CA HIS A 5 -14.81 4.32 -3.79
C HIS A 5 -13.64 5.32 -3.93
N LEU A 6 -12.51 4.98 -3.30
CA LEU A 6 -11.22 5.63 -3.55
C LEU A 6 -10.61 5.04 -4.83
N ASP A 7 -10.47 5.85 -5.87
CA ASP A 7 -9.82 5.44 -7.15
C ASP A 7 -8.29 5.37 -6.99
N HIS A 8 -7.70 6.46 -6.48
CA HIS A 8 -6.28 6.54 -6.18
C HIS A 8 -6.00 7.56 -5.08
N LEU A 9 -4.76 7.51 -4.57
CA LEU A 9 -4.17 8.55 -3.74
C LEU A 9 -2.78 8.93 -4.28
N VAL A 10 -2.19 9.98 -3.72
CA VAL A 10 -0.82 10.41 -4.05
C VAL A 10 0.06 10.23 -2.82
N LEU A 11 1.19 9.54 -2.98
CA LEU A 11 2.28 9.57 -2.01
C LEU A 11 3.31 10.59 -2.48
N THR A 12 3.72 11.47 -1.56
CA THR A 12 4.97 12.23 -1.71
C THR A 12 6.08 11.40 -1.10
N VAL A 13 7.13 11.12 -1.87
CA VAL A 13 8.21 10.21 -1.51
C VAL A 13 9.57 10.88 -1.72
N ALA A 14 10.58 10.45 -0.97
CA ALA A 14 11.93 10.99 -1.08
C ALA A 14 12.65 10.51 -2.35
N ASP A 15 12.37 9.29 -2.82
CA ASP A 15 12.99 8.67 -4.00
C ASP A 15 11.99 7.73 -4.68
N ILE A 16 11.57 8.09 -5.91
CA ILE A 16 10.56 7.32 -6.64
C ILE A 16 11.01 5.88 -6.93
N ASP A 17 12.28 5.66 -7.25
CA ASP A 17 12.77 4.33 -7.65
C ASP A 17 12.91 3.40 -6.44
N ALA A 18 13.30 3.93 -5.28
CA ALA A 18 13.28 3.21 -4.01
C ALA A 18 11.85 2.79 -3.62
N THR A 19 10.89 3.71 -3.72
CA THR A 19 9.46 3.40 -3.50
C THR A 19 8.97 2.36 -4.50
N CYS A 20 9.24 2.53 -5.79
CA CYS A 20 8.82 1.58 -6.83
C CYS A 20 9.34 0.17 -6.57
N ARG A 21 10.63 0.05 -6.24
CA ARG A 21 11.25 -1.24 -5.89
C ARG A 21 10.59 -1.87 -4.68
N PHE A 22 10.41 -1.12 -3.60
CA PHE A 22 9.78 -1.63 -2.38
C PHE A 22 8.38 -2.18 -2.65
N TYR A 23 7.50 -1.37 -3.25
CA TYR A 23 6.10 -1.78 -3.44
C TYR A 23 5.94 -2.87 -4.51
N SER A 24 6.82 -2.94 -5.50
CA SER A 24 6.80 -4.03 -6.49
C SER A 24 7.34 -5.35 -5.94
N GLU A 25 8.44 -5.33 -5.19
CA GLU A 25 9.07 -6.53 -4.64
C GLU A 25 8.31 -7.05 -3.40
N ALA A 26 8.03 -6.18 -2.43
CA ALA A 26 7.43 -6.59 -1.17
C ALA A 26 5.90 -6.77 -1.25
N LEU A 27 5.20 -5.98 -2.08
CA LEU A 27 3.74 -5.97 -2.16
C LEU A 27 3.19 -6.41 -3.52
N GLY A 28 4.06 -6.79 -4.48
CA GLY A 28 3.63 -7.29 -5.80
C GLY A 28 2.91 -6.25 -6.66
N MET A 29 3.04 -4.96 -6.36
CA MET A 29 2.39 -3.90 -7.13
C MET A 29 3.09 -3.71 -8.48
N GLU A 30 2.30 -3.39 -9.51
CA GLU A 30 2.83 -3.11 -10.83
C GLU A 30 3.25 -1.64 -10.95
N VAL A 31 4.52 -1.41 -11.29
CA VAL A 31 5.01 -0.06 -11.63
C VAL A 31 4.50 0.30 -13.02
N VAL A 32 3.71 1.38 -13.10
CA VAL A 32 3.19 1.90 -14.36
C VAL A 32 3.70 3.32 -14.60
N GLU A 33 4.05 3.61 -15.84
CA GLU A 33 4.40 4.96 -16.30
C GLU A 33 3.26 5.50 -17.17
N PHE A 34 2.90 6.77 -17.00
CA PHE A 34 1.83 7.40 -17.74
C PHE A 34 2.04 8.91 -17.89
N GLY A 35 1.45 9.49 -18.94
CA GLY A 35 1.58 10.91 -19.23
C GLY A 35 3.03 11.33 -19.42
N GLU A 36 3.41 12.47 -18.84
CA GLU A 36 4.74 13.07 -18.92
C GLU A 36 5.73 12.42 -17.93
N GLY A 37 5.92 11.10 -18.03
CA GLY A 37 6.87 10.36 -17.17
C GLY A 37 6.43 10.18 -15.73
N ARG A 38 5.12 10.31 -15.44
CA ARG A 38 4.59 10.10 -14.09
C ARG A 38 4.60 8.61 -13.77
N LYS A 39 5.01 8.25 -12.54
CA LYS A 39 4.96 6.87 -12.06
C LYS A 39 3.78 6.64 -11.10
N ALA A 40 3.23 5.44 -11.14
CA ALA A 40 2.28 4.95 -10.17
C ALA A 40 2.48 3.46 -9.86
N LEU A 41 1.93 3.03 -8.74
CA LEU A 41 1.88 1.66 -8.27
C LEU A 41 0.45 1.15 -8.41
N ARG A 42 0.20 0.22 -9.33
CA ARG A 42 -1.11 -0.34 -9.60
C ARG A 42 -1.32 -1.64 -8.83
N PHE A 43 -2.50 -1.79 -8.23
CA PHE A 43 -2.95 -3.01 -7.55
C PHE A 43 -4.47 -3.13 -7.66
N GLY A 44 -4.97 -4.34 -7.96
CA GLY A 44 -6.39 -4.57 -8.16
C GLY A 44 -6.97 -3.62 -9.23
N ARG A 45 -7.86 -2.73 -8.81
CA ARG A 45 -8.50 -1.72 -9.68
C ARG A 45 -8.16 -0.29 -9.28
N GLN A 46 -7.18 -0.11 -8.39
CA GLN A 46 -6.74 1.17 -7.86
C GLN A 46 -5.25 1.39 -8.18
N LYS A 47 -4.76 2.59 -7.85
CA LYS A 47 -3.34 2.89 -7.88
C LYS A 47 -2.93 3.90 -6.82
N ILE A 48 -1.62 3.98 -6.58
CA ILE A 48 -0.97 5.06 -5.84
C ILE A 48 -0.09 5.83 -6.83
N ASN A 49 -0.38 7.12 -7.06
CA ASN A 49 0.51 7.98 -7.84
C ASN A 49 1.69 8.42 -6.95
N LEU A 50 2.87 8.54 -7.53
CA LEU A 50 4.08 8.96 -6.81
C LEU A 50 4.51 10.35 -7.26
N HIS A 51 4.71 11.23 -6.28
CA HIS A 51 5.37 12.52 -6.45
C HIS A 51 6.67 12.50 -5.66
N GLU A 52 7.78 12.94 -6.26
CA GLU A 52 9.04 13.10 -5.53
C GLU A 52 9.07 14.45 -4.80
N VAL A 53 9.61 14.50 -3.58
CA VAL A 53 9.76 15.75 -2.81
C VAL A 53 10.51 16.79 -3.64
N GLY A 54 9.95 18.00 -3.72
CA GLY A 54 10.53 19.10 -4.48
C GLY A 54 10.26 19.04 -5.99
N HIS A 55 9.68 17.94 -6.49
CA HIS A 55 9.29 17.73 -7.87
C HIS A 55 7.81 17.32 -7.99
N GLU A 56 6.97 17.77 -7.07
CA GLU A 56 5.57 17.40 -7.08
C GLU A 56 4.78 18.13 -8.18
N PHE A 57 3.80 17.44 -8.76
CA PHE A 57 2.88 18.04 -9.71
C PHE A 57 1.76 18.81 -9.01
N GLU A 58 1.32 19.92 -9.61
CA GLU A 58 0.15 20.67 -9.16
C GLU A 58 -1.14 20.19 -9.83
N PRO A 59 -2.30 20.26 -9.13
CA PRO A 59 -2.44 20.58 -7.71
C PRO A 59 -1.98 19.42 -6.80
N LYS A 60 -1.50 19.75 -5.60
CA LYS A 60 -1.11 18.77 -4.57
C LYS A 60 -1.71 19.07 -3.19
N SER A 61 -1.44 18.20 -2.22
CA SER A 61 -1.82 18.44 -0.82
C SER A 61 -1.15 19.73 -0.31
N ALA A 62 -1.76 20.40 0.67
CA ALA A 62 -1.21 21.64 1.20
C ALA A 62 0.16 21.49 1.89
N ARG A 63 0.47 20.26 2.33
CA ARG A 63 1.71 19.89 3.02
C ARG A 63 2.16 18.49 2.54
N PRO A 64 2.69 18.36 1.32
CA PRO A 64 3.18 17.09 0.80
C PRO A 64 4.36 16.65 1.67
N THR A 65 4.20 15.50 2.35
CA THR A 65 5.14 15.08 3.41
C THR A 65 5.39 13.58 3.28
N PRO A 66 6.61 13.13 2.97
CA PRO A 66 6.96 11.71 3.05
C PRO A 66 6.76 11.14 4.44
N GLY A 67 6.37 9.88 4.52
CA GLY A 67 6.13 9.18 5.79
C GLY A 67 4.85 9.62 6.52
N SER A 68 4.03 10.50 5.93
CA SER A 68 2.81 11.00 6.57
C SER A 68 1.57 10.14 6.35
N THR A 69 1.67 9.06 5.56
CA THR A 69 0.54 8.21 5.20
C THR A 69 0.45 7.00 6.14
N ASP A 70 -0.78 6.69 6.51
CA ASP A 70 -1.19 5.47 7.21
C ASP A 70 -2.27 4.80 6.36
N LEU A 71 -1.98 3.63 5.80
CA LEU A 71 -2.83 2.97 4.81
C LEU A 71 -3.03 1.49 5.15
N CYS A 72 -4.30 1.08 5.17
CA CYS A 72 -4.69 -0.33 5.25
C CYS A 72 -5.05 -0.87 3.87
N LEU A 73 -4.40 -1.97 3.47
CA LEU A 73 -4.60 -2.69 2.22
C LEU A 73 -5.12 -4.10 2.51
N ILE A 74 -6.15 -4.52 1.77
CA ILE A 74 -6.65 -5.89 1.86
C ILE A 74 -5.91 -6.75 0.84
N THR A 75 -5.27 -7.81 1.32
CA THR A 75 -4.68 -8.86 0.48
C THR A 75 -5.58 -10.09 0.45
N THR A 76 -5.53 -10.81 -0.67
CA THR A 76 -6.20 -12.10 -0.87
C THR A 76 -5.35 -13.27 -0.39
N ASP A 77 -4.05 -13.08 -0.23
CA ASP A 77 -3.12 -14.10 0.25
C ASP A 77 -3.29 -14.32 1.74
N LEU A 78 -3.03 -15.53 2.23
CA LEU A 78 -3.07 -15.80 3.66
C LEU A 78 -2.04 -14.93 4.39
N LEU A 79 -2.44 -14.32 5.51
CA LEU A 79 -1.54 -13.46 6.28
C LEU A 79 -0.26 -14.17 6.74
N SER A 80 -0.31 -15.50 6.94
CA SER A 80 0.89 -16.31 7.19
C SER A 80 1.89 -16.27 6.04
N ASP A 81 1.41 -16.34 4.81
CA ASP A 81 2.24 -16.38 3.60
C ASP A 81 2.79 -14.98 3.33
N VAL A 82 1.99 -13.94 3.59
CA VAL A 82 2.42 -12.53 3.55
C VAL A 82 3.56 -12.29 4.53
N ILE A 83 3.46 -12.78 5.76
CA ILE A 83 4.53 -12.65 6.78
C ILE A 83 5.84 -13.27 6.27
N VAL A 84 5.78 -14.51 5.78
CA VAL A 84 6.96 -15.23 5.25
C VAL A 84 7.56 -14.49 4.05
N HIS A 85 6.72 -13.98 3.14
CA HIS A 85 7.17 -13.20 1.99
C HIS A 85 7.90 -11.91 2.41
N LEU A 86 7.30 -11.14 3.32
CA LEU A 86 7.91 -9.91 3.83
C LEU A 86 9.26 -10.16 4.50
N GLU A 87 9.37 -11.22 5.31
CA GLU A 87 10.65 -11.63 5.91
C GLU A 87 11.70 -11.99 4.84
N SER A 88 11.29 -12.69 3.77
CA SER A 88 12.18 -13.02 2.65
C SER A 88 12.67 -11.78 1.88
N CYS A 89 11.85 -10.73 1.83
CA CYS A 89 12.20 -9.42 1.28
C CYS A 89 12.98 -8.54 2.28
N SER A 90 13.33 -9.06 3.47
CA SER A 90 13.96 -8.28 4.55
C SER A 90 13.14 -7.07 5.02
N VAL A 91 11.82 -7.14 4.91
CA VAL A 91 10.89 -6.11 5.40
C VAL A 91 10.51 -6.45 6.84
N GLY A 92 10.85 -5.55 7.77
CA GLY A 92 10.53 -5.73 9.18
C GLY A 92 9.04 -5.56 9.47
N ILE A 93 8.45 -6.54 10.17
CA ILE A 93 7.10 -6.43 10.72
C ILE A 93 7.16 -5.66 12.04
N GLU A 94 6.52 -4.49 12.06
CA GLU A 94 6.44 -3.63 13.25
C GLU A 94 5.43 -4.19 14.27
N LYS A 95 4.34 -4.80 13.80
CA LYS A 95 3.30 -5.41 14.64
C LYS A 95 2.46 -6.41 13.87
N GLY A 96 2.01 -7.47 14.53
CA GLY A 96 1.06 -8.43 13.97
C GLY A 96 1.54 -9.88 14.04
N PRO A 97 0.69 -10.86 13.69
CA PRO A 97 -0.72 -10.69 13.30
C PRO A 97 -1.61 -10.30 14.48
N VAL A 98 -2.53 -9.36 14.27
CA VAL A 98 -3.44 -8.84 15.32
C VAL A 98 -4.81 -8.48 14.76
N GLU A 99 -5.86 -8.62 15.56
CA GLU A 99 -7.23 -8.23 15.19
C GLU A 99 -7.39 -6.70 15.12
N ARG A 100 -8.12 -6.22 14.12
CA ARG A 100 -8.51 -4.83 13.90
C ARG A 100 -9.94 -4.71 13.40
N THR A 101 -10.44 -3.47 13.40
CA THR A 101 -11.74 -3.15 12.82
C THR A 101 -11.52 -2.53 11.44
N GLY A 102 -11.86 -3.29 10.40
CA GLY A 102 -11.89 -2.79 9.02
C GLY A 102 -13.21 -2.09 8.68
N ALA A 103 -13.27 -1.52 7.48
CA ALA A 103 -14.45 -0.76 7.02
C ALA A 103 -15.74 -1.59 6.95
N THR A 104 -15.64 -2.92 6.75
CA THR A 104 -16.80 -3.82 6.59
C THR A 104 -16.88 -4.91 7.66
N GLY A 105 -16.03 -4.87 8.69
CA GLY A 105 -16.01 -5.86 9.76
C GLY A 105 -14.61 -6.08 10.35
N PRO A 106 -14.45 -7.04 11.28
CA PRO A 106 -13.16 -7.40 11.85
C PRO A 106 -12.19 -7.85 10.75
N ILE A 107 -10.90 -7.57 10.90
CA ILE A 107 -9.82 -7.98 10.00
C ILE A 107 -8.61 -8.45 10.81
N MET A 108 -7.76 -9.28 10.21
CA MET A 108 -6.46 -9.66 10.78
C MET A 108 -5.35 -8.93 10.04
N SER A 109 -4.44 -8.31 10.76
CA SER A 109 -3.49 -7.35 10.18
C SER A 109 -2.04 -7.54 10.64
N VAL A 110 -1.11 -7.24 9.75
CA VAL A 110 0.31 -6.96 10.04
C VAL A 110 0.68 -5.55 9.60
N TYR A 111 1.68 -4.96 10.24
CA TYR A 111 2.12 -3.59 10.03
C TYR A 111 3.60 -3.57 9.63
N ILE A 112 3.93 -2.79 8.60
CA ILE A 112 5.29 -2.56 8.11
C ILE A 112 5.52 -1.07 7.85
N ARG A 113 6.79 -0.70 7.65
CA ARG A 113 7.19 0.62 7.16
C ARG A 113 7.64 0.52 5.71
N ASP A 114 7.22 1.46 4.88
CA ASP A 114 7.83 1.67 3.57
C ASP A 114 9.12 2.51 3.68
N PRO A 115 9.85 2.78 2.59
CA PRO A 115 11.13 3.50 2.63
C PRO A 115 11.05 4.91 3.24
N ASP A 116 9.89 5.58 3.13
CA ASP A 116 9.66 6.91 3.68
C ASP A 116 9.10 6.87 5.10
N GLY A 117 8.84 5.68 5.64
CA GLY A 117 8.28 5.47 6.97
C GLY A 117 6.77 5.57 7.05
N ASN A 118 6.06 5.54 5.90
CA ASN A 118 4.60 5.42 5.91
C ASN A 118 4.21 4.12 6.63
N LEU A 119 3.13 4.16 7.41
CA LEU A 119 2.61 2.96 8.06
C LEU A 119 1.73 2.21 7.07
N ILE A 120 2.14 0.99 6.72
CA ILE A 120 1.38 0.14 5.81
C ILE A 120 0.83 -1.05 6.59
N GLU A 121 -0.49 -1.12 6.67
CA GLU A 121 -1.24 -2.23 7.25
C GLU A 121 -1.67 -3.18 6.13
N LEU A 122 -1.27 -4.45 6.20
CA LEU A 122 -1.70 -5.51 5.29
C LEU A 122 -2.66 -6.44 6.03
N SER A 123 -3.84 -6.66 5.46
CA SER A 123 -4.91 -7.35 6.18
C SER A 123 -5.68 -8.36 5.32
N ASN A 124 -6.21 -9.40 5.97
CA ASN A 124 -7.27 -10.22 5.40
C ASN A 124 -8.63 -9.83 5.98
N SER A 125 -9.66 -9.83 5.13
CA SER A 125 -11.05 -9.75 5.56
C SER A 125 -11.64 -11.16 5.77
N PRO A 126 -12.56 -11.35 6.74
CA PRO A 126 -13.16 -12.65 7.06
C PRO A 126 -13.97 -13.24 5.88
N SER A 127 -14.41 -12.41 4.94
CA SER A 127 -15.02 -12.86 3.67
C SER A 127 -14.04 -13.58 2.75
N HIS A 128 -12.73 -13.39 2.91
CA HIS A 128 -11.70 -14.09 2.13
C HIS A 128 -11.29 -15.44 2.75
N SER A 129 -11.52 -15.66 4.03
CA SER A 129 -11.20 -16.92 4.72
C SER A 129 -12.08 -18.11 4.28
N LEU A 130 -13.15 -17.87 3.51
CA LEU A 130 -14.13 -18.86 3.08
C LEU A 130 -14.06 -19.22 1.59
N ALA A 131 -13.19 -18.58 0.80
CA ALA A 131 -12.95 -18.95 -0.58
C ALA A 131 -11.70 -19.83 -0.65
N GLY A 132 -11.89 -21.15 -0.54
CA GLY A 132 -10.87 -22.13 -0.90
C GLY A 132 -10.41 -21.97 -2.36
N PRO A 133 -9.29 -22.59 -2.76
CA PRO A 133 -8.69 -22.40 -4.07
C PRO A 133 -9.68 -22.77 -5.17
N ARG A 134 -9.81 -21.90 -6.18
CA ARG A 134 -10.49 -22.21 -7.44
C ARG A 134 -9.59 -23.09 -8.32
#